data_AF-A0A7K2YAH5-F1
#
_entry.id   AF-A0A7K2YAH5-F1
#
_cell.length_a   1.000
_cell.length_b   1.000
_cell.length_c   1.000
_cell.angle_alpha   90.00
_cell.angle_beta   90.00
_cell.angle_gamma   90.00
#
_symmetry.space_group_name_H-M   'P 1'
#
loop_
_entity.id
_entity.type
_entity.pdbx_description
1 polymer ?
#
loop_
_entity_poly.entity_id
_entity_poly.type
_entity_poly.pdbx_seq_one_letter_code
_entity_poly.pdbx_strand_id
1 'polypeptide(L)'
;MTPPPLSRVPWTSVLLLAALGAGTVRARRRLRAVPVLPPTPPAAAGGPRAAGWRLLTARGVEPDPATFLAACAYAEGEGLRVLDLLPADLPAERALGLLRLVDPARYRQDRLAAGRGAGFAVLATEEVLARAGVDPGGPRPDPAELLALTRRLKEYAADATGLAIAPGLSCGGLG
;
A
#
# COMPACT_ATOMS: atom_id res chain seq x y z
N MET A 1 -46.04 -42.49 12.16
CA MET A 1 -45.27 -41.24 12.26
C MET A 1 -43.81 -41.57 12.03
N THR A 2 -43.33 -41.39 10.80
CA THR A 2 -41.94 -41.64 10.41
C THR A 2 -41.13 -40.36 10.68
N PRO A 3 -39.99 -40.40 11.40
CA PRO A 3 -39.19 -39.21 11.63
C PRO A 3 -38.59 -38.71 10.31
N PRO A 4 -38.48 -37.39 10.07
CA PRO A 4 -37.88 -36.86 8.86
C PRO A 4 -36.40 -37.23 8.79
N PRO A 5 -35.84 -37.50 7.60
CA PRO A 5 -34.42 -37.75 7.46
C PRO A 5 -33.66 -36.47 7.80
N LEU A 6 -32.80 -36.52 8.82
CA LEU A 6 -31.85 -35.47 9.10
C LEU A 6 -30.96 -35.31 7.87
N SER A 7 -31.08 -34.16 7.19
CA SER A 7 -30.22 -33.80 6.07
C SER A 7 -28.78 -33.87 6.57
N ARG A 8 -28.00 -34.83 6.05
CA ARG A 8 -26.55 -34.82 6.22
C ARG A 8 -26.08 -33.52 5.63
N VAL A 9 -25.82 -32.52 6.47
CA VAL A 9 -25.09 -31.31 6.05
C VAL A 9 -23.82 -31.86 5.41
N PRO A 10 -23.68 -31.77 4.09
CA PRO A 10 -22.61 -32.46 3.43
C PRO A 10 -21.33 -31.80 3.93
N TRP A 11 -20.34 -32.59 4.31
CA TRP A 11 -19.04 -32.11 4.81
C TRP A 11 -18.44 -31.01 3.92
N THR A 12 -18.80 -30.98 2.65
CA THR A 12 -18.50 -29.93 1.68
C THR A 12 -18.98 -28.53 2.13
N SER A 13 -20.15 -28.40 2.76
CA SER A 13 -20.67 -27.13 3.29
C SER A 13 -19.86 -26.65 4.49
N VAL A 14 -19.44 -27.57 5.37
CA VAL A 14 -18.56 -27.26 6.51
C VAL A 14 -17.19 -26.83 6.02
N LEU A 15 -16.63 -27.54 5.04
CA LEU A 15 -15.35 -27.18 4.40
C LEU A 15 -15.44 -25.82 3.69
N LEU A 16 -16.54 -25.55 2.98
CA LEU A 16 -16.76 -24.27 2.31
C LEU A 16 -16.84 -23.12 3.32
N LEU A 17 -17.63 -23.28 4.39
CA LEU A 17 -17.73 -22.28 5.46
C LEU A 17 -16.39 -22.07 6.17
N ALA A 18 -15.63 -23.13 6.41
CA ALA A 18 -14.28 -23.05 6.99
C ALA A 18 -13.31 -22.32 6.05
N ALA A 19 -13.35 -22.58 4.74
CA ALA A 19 -12.51 -21.91 3.75
C ALA A 19 -12.86 -20.42 3.62
N LEU A 20 -14.15 -20.07 3.60
CA LEU A 20 -14.63 -18.68 3.61
C LEU A 20 -14.24 -17.97 4.92
N GLY A 21 -14.41 -18.63 6.07
CA GLY A 21 -13.98 -18.15 7.37
C GLY A 21 -12.48 -17.90 7.43
N ALA A 22 -11.66 -18.85 6.96
CA ALA A 22 -10.22 -18.68 6.89
C ALA A 22 -9.80 -17.53 5.97
N GLY A 23 -10.47 -17.38 4.81
CA GLY A 23 -10.25 -16.27 3.89
C GLY A 23 -10.54 -14.91 4.48
N THR A 24 -11.68 -14.76 5.18
CA THR A 24 -12.06 -13.51 5.86
C THR A 24 -11.11 -13.18 7.01
N VAL A 25 -10.71 -14.17 7.82
CA VAL A 25 -9.74 -13.98 8.90
C VAL A 25 -8.37 -13.57 8.35
N ARG A 26 -7.90 -14.21 7.27
CA ARG A 26 -6.63 -13.86 6.61
C ARG A 26 -6.67 -12.44 6.05
N ALA A 27 -7.74 -12.07 5.35
CA ALA A 27 -7.92 -10.71 4.83
C ALA A 27 -7.94 -9.68 5.97
N ARG A 28 -8.64 -9.96 7.07
CA ARG A 28 -8.70 -9.09 8.25
C ARG A 28 -7.34 -8.94 8.93
N ARG A 29 -6.56 -10.02 9.02
CA ARG A 29 -5.17 -9.97 9.53
C ARG A 29 -4.27 -9.14 8.64
N ARG A 30 -4.37 -9.29 7.31
CA ARG A 30 -3.58 -8.50 6.35
C ARG A 30 -3.93 -7.02 6.38
N LEU A 31 -5.22 -6.68 6.48
CA LEU A 31 -5.68 -5.29 6.66
C LEU A 31 -5.10 -4.68 7.93
N ARG A 32 -5.16 -5.40 9.06
CA ARG A 32 -4.57 -4.94 10.34
C ARG A 32 -3.05 -4.81 10.33
N ALA A 33 -2.38 -5.52 9.42
CA ALA A 33 -0.93 -5.44 9.27
C ALA A 33 -0.48 -4.25 8.42
N VAL A 34 -1.40 -3.52 7.79
CA VAL A 34 -1.06 -2.28 7.10
C VAL A 34 -0.95 -1.15 8.15
N PRO A 35 0.23 -0.56 8.31
CA PRO A 35 0.44 0.53 9.25
C PRO A 35 -0.27 1.77 8.73
N VAL A 36 -0.89 2.51 9.66
CA VAL A 36 -1.52 3.80 9.38
C VAL A 36 -0.58 4.89 9.84
N LEU A 37 -0.23 5.82 8.95
CA LEU A 37 0.60 6.97 9.31
C LEU A 37 -0.13 7.83 10.34
N PRO A 38 0.57 8.33 11.37
CA PRO A 38 -0.05 9.20 12.36
C PRO A 38 -0.55 10.48 11.68
N PRO A 39 -1.77 10.96 12.01
CA PRO A 39 -2.25 12.25 11.53
C PRO A 39 -1.34 13.33 12.11
N THR A 40 -0.44 13.85 11.28
CA THR A 40 0.51 14.87 11.72
C THR A 40 -0.16 16.23 11.59
N PRO A 41 -0.24 17.05 12.65
CA PRO A 41 -0.83 18.38 12.56
C PRO A 41 -0.07 19.23 11.53
N PRO A 42 -0.73 20.16 10.82
CA PRO A 42 -0.08 20.97 9.79
C PRO A 42 1.07 21.75 10.42
N ALA A 43 2.30 21.45 9.98
CA ALA A 43 3.49 22.17 10.42
C ALA A 43 3.43 23.63 9.94
N ALA A 44 3.76 24.55 10.84
CA ALA A 44 3.82 25.99 10.56
C ALA A 44 4.78 26.29 9.40
N ALA A 45 4.43 27.31 8.61
CA ALA A 45 5.06 27.73 7.35
C ALA A 45 6.59 27.61 7.33
N GLY A 46 7.04 26.51 6.71
CA GLY A 46 8.41 26.19 6.38
C GLY A 46 8.36 24.87 5.62
N GLY A 47 8.41 24.94 4.29
CA GLY A 47 8.18 23.77 3.42
C GLY A 47 9.03 22.57 3.85
N PRO A 48 8.46 21.37 3.96
CA PRO A 48 9.19 20.22 4.48
C PRO A 48 10.32 19.80 3.55
N ARG A 49 11.56 19.86 4.02
CA ARG A 49 12.72 19.23 3.37
C ARG A 49 13.11 17.98 4.15
N ALA A 50 12.52 16.85 3.78
CA ALA A 50 13.12 15.55 4.05
C ALA A 50 14.24 15.35 3.01
N ALA A 51 15.46 15.76 3.37
CA ALA A 51 16.60 15.69 2.46
C ALA A 51 16.78 14.25 1.93
N GLY A 52 16.87 14.09 0.60
CA GLY A 52 17.05 12.78 -0.03
C GLY A 52 15.77 11.98 -0.28
N TRP A 53 14.59 12.51 0.04
CA TRP A 53 13.30 11.88 -0.26
C TRP A 53 12.54 12.61 -1.38
N ARG A 54 11.82 11.84 -2.19
CA ARG A 54 10.93 12.34 -3.24
C ARG A 54 9.62 11.58 -3.24
N LEU A 55 8.54 12.32 -3.41
CA LEU A 55 7.19 11.77 -3.50
C LEU A 55 6.74 11.79 -4.96
N LEU A 56 6.53 10.60 -5.52
CA LEU A 56 5.94 10.42 -6.84
C LEU A 56 4.43 10.27 -6.67
N THR A 57 3.64 11.09 -7.35
CA THR A 57 2.18 11.09 -7.23
C THR A 57 1.56 10.84 -8.58
N ALA A 58 0.50 10.05 -8.61
CA ALA A 58 -0.32 9.92 -9.80
C ALA A 58 -0.96 11.27 -10.15
N ARG A 59 -1.28 11.47 -11.42
CA ARG A 59 -2.05 12.63 -11.89
C ARG A 59 -3.35 12.76 -11.09
N GLY A 60 -3.69 13.97 -10.64
CA GLY A 60 -4.89 14.22 -9.83
C GLY A 60 -4.74 13.92 -8.34
N VAL A 61 -3.65 13.29 -7.89
CA VAL A 61 -3.36 13.10 -6.46
C VAL A 61 -2.52 14.26 -5.96
N GLU A 62 -3.04 15.01 -4.99
CA GLU A 62 -2.33 16.10 -4.30
C GLU A 62 -2.08 15.69 -2.83
N PRO A 63 -0.86 15.28 -2.47
CA PRO A 63 -0.50 14.98 -1.09
C PRO A 63 -0.31 16.28 -0.32
N ASP A 64 -0.87 16.36 0.89
CA ASP A 64 -0.55 17.47 1.79
C ASP A 64 0.92 17.37 2.29
N PRO A 65 1.54 18.50 2.66
CA PRO A 65 2.92 18.50 3.18
C PRO A 65 3.10 17.68 4.48
N ALA A 66 2.04 17.55 5.27
CA ALA A 66 2.05 16.80 6.52
C ALA A 66 2.16 15.29 6.28
N THR A 67 1.48 14.78 5.25
CA THR A 67 1.51 13.39 4.78
C THR A 67 2.89 13.06 4.25
N PHE A 68 3.52 13.96 3.50
CA PHE A 68 4.90 13.78 3.05
C PHE A 68 5.86 13.64 4.24
N LEU A 69 5.79 14.53 5.23
CA LEU A 69 6.63 14.44 6.43
C LEU A 69 6.37 13.16 7.24
N ALA A 70 5.10 12.81 7.46
CA ALA A 70 4.71 11.60 8.18
C ALA A 70 5.23 10.35 7.48
N ALA A 71 5.15 10.31 6.15
CA ALA A 71 5.66 9.22 5.33
C ALA A 71 7.18 9.12 5.42
N CYS A 72 7.91 10.25 5.39
CA CYS A 72 9.36 10.27 5.55
C CYS A 72 9.79 9.77 6.94
N ALA A 73 9.19 10.30 8.01
CA ALA A 73 9.49 9.88 9.38
C ALA A 73 9.22 8.39 9.61
N TYR A 74 8.11 7.88 9.07
CA TYR A 74 7.79 6.46 9.13
C TYR A 74 8.78 5.62 8.32
N ALA A 75 9.12 6.05 7.10
CA ALA A 75 10.07 5.33 6.25
C ALA A 75 11.47 5.25 6.89
N GLU A 76 11.94 6.33 7.51
CA GLU A 76 13.20 6.37 8.24
C GLU A 76 13.19 5.47 9.48
N GLY A 77 12.13 5.54 10.30
CA GLY A 77 12.00 4.71 11.50
C GLY A 77 11.94 3.21 11.19
N GLU A 78 11.43 2.84 10.02
CA GLU A 78 11.31 1.46 9.56
C GLU A 78 12.46 0.98 8.64
N GLY A 79 13.44 1.85 8.36
CA GLY A 79 14.55 1.55 7.46
C GLY A 79 14.13 1.29 6.00
N LEU A 80 13.02 1.89 5.57
CA LEU A 80 12.52 1.79 4.20
C LEU A 80 13.28 2.75 3.28
N ARG A 81 13.31 2.41 1.99
CA ARG A 81 13.78 3.27 0.89
C ARG A 81 12.70 3.53 -0.16
N VAL A 82 11.66 2.71 -0.16
CA VAL A 82 10.45 2.86 -0.99
C VAL A 82 9.24 2.58 -0.12
N LEU A 83 8.24 3.45 -0.16
CA LEU A 83 7.00 3.34 0.60
C LEU A 83 5.82 3.69 -0.32
N ASP A 84 4.97 2.70 -0.60
CA ASP A 84 3.72 2.93 -1.31
C ASP A 84 2.64 3.40 -0.33
N LEU A 85 2.02 4.54 -0.64
CA LEU A 85 1.04 5.20 0.20
C LEU A 85 -0.37 4.91 -0.32
N LEU A 86 -1.17 4.31 0.56
CA LEU A 86 -2.57 3.96 0.30
C LEU A 86 -3.47 5.06 0.86
N PRO A 87 -4.42 5.60 0.07
CA PRO A 87 -5.39 6.54 0.60
C PRO A 87 -6.33 5.85 1.59
N ALA A 88 -6.80 6.58 2.61
CA ALA A 88 -7.68 6.01 3.64
C ALA A 88 -9.10 5.71 3.13
N ASP A 89 -9.54 6.42 2.08
CA ASP A 89 -10.81 6.21 1.38
C ASP A 89 -10.70 5.22 0.21
N LEU A 90 -9.62 4.43 0.14
CA LEU A 90 -9.45 3.41 -0.90
C LEU A 90 -10.66 2.45 -0.92
N PRO A 91 -11.33 2.27 -2.07
CA PRO A 91 -12.47 1.36 -2.15
C PRO A 91 -12.10 -0.03 -1.64
N ALA A 92 -12.96 -0.61 -0.80
CA ALA A 92 -12.68 -1.89 -0.14
C ALA A 92 -12.31 -3.01 -1.12
N GLU A 93 -12.94 -3.03 -2.31
CA GLU A 93 -12.62 -3.98 -3.37
C GLU A 93 -11.18 -3.85 -3.88
N ARG A 94 -10.70 -2.62 -4.09
CA ARG A 94 -9.31 -2.34 -4.49
C ARG A 94 -8.32 -2.69 -3.39
N ALA A 95 -8.64 -2.32 -2.15
CA ALA A 95 -7.81 -2.67 -1.00
C ALA A 95 -7.69 -4.20 -0.83
N LEU A 96 -8.81 -4.93 -0.91
CA LEU A 96 -8.82 -6.39 -0.84
C LEU A 96 -8.11 -7.03 -2.03
N GLY A 97 -8.27 -6.48 -3.24
CA GLY A 97 -7.54 -6.91 -4.43
C GLY A 97 -6.03 -6.82 -4.24
N LEU A 98 -5.54 -5.70 -3.70
CA LEU A 98 -4.12 -5.52 -3.37
C LEU A 98 -3.63 -6.52 -2.32
N LEU A 99 -4.39 -6.71 -1.23
CA LEU A 99 -4.01 -7.61 -0.14
C LEU A 99 -4.11 -9.09 -0.47
N ARG A 100 -4.74 -9.46 -1.60
CA ARG A 100 -4.62 -10.81 -2.16
C ARG A 100 -3.26 -11.03 -2.81
N LEU A 101 -2.68 -9.98 -3.39
CA LEU A 101 -1.41 -10.03 -4.10
C LEU A 101 -0.20 -9.74 -3.20
N VAL A 102 -0.39 -8.97 -2.13
CA VAL A 102 0.66 -8.58 -1.20
C VAL A 102 0.32 -9.00 0.21
N ASP A 103 1.33 -9.48 0.93
CA ASP A 103 1.30 -9.61 2.38
C ASP A 103 2.15 -8.49 2.99
N PRO A 104 1.56 -7.42 3.54
CA PRO A 104 2.30 -6.25 4.03
C PRO A 104 3.39 -6.61 5.05
N ALA A 105 3.13 -7.62 5.89
CA ALA A 105 4.05 -8.07 6.92
C ALA A 105 5.26 -8.84 6.35
N ARG A 106 5.09 -9.51 5.21
CA ARG A 106 6.16 -10.28 4.55
C ARG A 106 6.74 -9.58 3.33
N TYR A 107 6.22 -8.42 2.96
CA TYR A 107 6.59 -7.74 1.72
C TYR A 107 8.08 -7.38 1.66
N ARG A 108 8.71 -7.14 2.81
CA ARG A 108 10.16 -6.93 2.93
C ARG A 108 10.98 -8.22 2.82
N GLN A 109 10.41 -9.35 3.26
CA GLN A 109 11.08 -10.65 3.27
C GLN A 109 11.00 -11.34 1.90
N ASP A 110 9.94 -11.05 1.14
CA ASP A 110 9.77 -11.54 -0.23
C ASP A 110 10.48 -10.63 -1.23
N ARG A 111 11.78 -10.86 -1.40
CA ARG A 111 12.64 -10.05 -2.30
C ARG A 111 12.33 -10.28 -3.78
N LEU A 112 11.71 -11.41 -4.13
CA LEU A 112 11.36 -11.76 -5.51
C LEU A 112 9.90 -11.41 -5.85
N ALA A 113 9.09 -11.04 -4.86
CA ALA A 113 7.76 -10.52 -5.11
C ALA A 113 7.83 -9.27 -5.98
N ALA A 114 7.02 -9.26 -7.04
CA ALA A 114 6.81 -8.08 -7.86
C ALA A 114 6.38 -6.90 -6.98
N GLY A 115 6.88 -5.69 -7.29
CA GLY A 115 6.40 -4.48 -6.64
C GLY A 115 4.90 -4.31 -6.87
N ARG A 116 4.14 -4.11 -5.82
CA ARG A 116 2.69 -3.96 -5.85
C ARG A 116 2.32 -2.82 -4.91
N GLY A 117 1.37 -2.02 -5.37
CA GLY A 117 0.89 -0.87 -4.64
C GLY A 117 -0.50 -0.47 -5.10
N ALA A 118 -1.01 0.65 -4.59
CA ALA A 118 -2.31 1.18 -5.01
C ALA A 118 -2.24 2.16 -6.20
N GLY A 119 -1.05 2.67 -6.53
CA GLY A 119 -0.88 3.57 -7.69
C GLY A 119 -1.39 4.99 -7.45
N PHE A 120 -1.31 5.47 -6.20
CA PHE A 120 -1.70 6.84 -5.85
C PHE A 120 -0.49 7.70 -5.54
N ALA A 121 0.34 7.28 -4.58
CA ALA A 121 1.56 7.97 -4.24
C ALA A 121 2.63 6.99 -3.76
N VAL A 122 3.87 7.22 -4.16
CA VAL A 122 5.04 6.41 -3.80
C VAL A 122 6.13 7.35 -3.31
N LEU A 123 6.53 7.19 -2.06
CA LEU A 123 7.69 7.85 -1.49
C LEU A 123 8.93 6.99 -1.79
N ALA A 124 9.99 7.60 -2.33
CA ALA A 124 11.25 6.91 -2.61
C ALA A 124 12.45 7.81 -2.31
N THR A 125 13.59 7.20 -1.97
CA THR A 125 14.84 7.95 -1.84
C THR A 125 15.39 8.37 -3.20
N GLU A 126 16.06 9.51 -3.26
CA GLU A 126 16.73 10.00 -4.47
C GLU A 126 17.74 8.99 -5.02
N GLU A 127 18.45 8.25 -4.15
CA GLU A 127 19.38 7.19 -4.54
C GLU A 127 18.68 6.07 -5.33
N VAL A 128 17.52 5.60 -4.84
CA VAL A 128 16.76 4.54 -5.51
C VAL A 128 16.21 5.05 -6.84
N LEU A 129 15.71 6.28 -6.88
CA LEU A 129 15.22 6.90 -8.12
C LEU A 129 16.33 7.05 -9.17
N ALA A 130 17.51 7.50 -8.76
CA ALA A 130 18.67 7.63 -9.65
C ALA A 130 19.10 6.26 -10.21
N ARG A 131 19.18 5.23 -9.37
CA ARG A 131 19.49 3.86 -9.81
C ARG A 131 18.43 3.27 -10.73
N ALA A 132 17.17 3.62 -10.50
CA ALA A 132 16.06 3.26 -11.35
C ALA A 132 15.93 4.15 -12.59
N GLY A 133 16.80 5.17 -12.79
CA GLY A 133 16.70 6.10 -13.91
C GLY A 133 15.36 6.83 -13.99
N VAL A 134 14.74 7.11 -12.84
CA VAL A 134 13.47 7.84 -12.74
C VAL A 134 13.77 9.30 -12.47
N ASP A 135 13.29 10.18 -13.34
CA ASP A 135 13.34 11.63 -13.11
C ASP A 135 12.14 12.06 -12.24
N PRO A 136 12.37 12.48 -10.98
CA PRO A 136 11.29 12.94 -10.10
C PRO A 136 10.70 14.30 -10.52
N GLY A 137 11.38 15.06 -11.38
CA GLY A 137 10.89 16.32 -11.95
C GLY A 137 10.05 16.14 -13.22
N GLY A 138 9.90 14.90 -13.68
CA GLY A 138 9.14 14.56 -14.87
C GLY A 138 7.62 14.81 -14.72
N PRO A 139 6.86 14.61 -15.81
CA PRO A 139 5.41 14.71 -15.77
C PRO A 139 4.82 13.72 -14.76
N ARG A 140 3.74 14.13 -14.09
CA ARG A 140 3.06 13.24 -13.16
C ARG A 140 2.52 12.00 -13.89
N PRO A 141 2.92 10.79 -13.47
CA PRO A 141 2.50 9.56 -14.11
C PRO A 141 1.00 9.34 -13.94
N ASP A 142 0.39 8.59 -14.86
CA ASP A 142 -0.93 8.04 -14.58
C ASP A 142 -0.86 6.91 -13.52
N PRO A 143 -1.99 6.43 -12.98
CA PRO A 143 -1.96 5.36 -11.97
C PRO A 143 -1.31 4.06 -12.45
N ALA A 144 -1.44 3.70 -13.72
CA ALA A 144 -0.86 2.47 -14.27
C ALA A 144 0.67 2.59 -14.44
N GLU A 145 1.14 3.75 -14.90
CA GLU A 145 2.54 4.13 -14.95
C GLU A 145 3.15 4.14 -13.55
N LEU A 146 2.45 4.68 -12.55
CA LEU A 146 2.93 4.68 -11.16
C LEU A 146 3.05 3.25 -10.61
N LEU A 147 2.11 2.35 -10.93
CA LEU A 147 2.23 0.92 -10.57
C LEU A 147 3.42 0.24 -11.25
N ALA A 148 3.71 0.58 -12.50
CA ALA A 148 4.90 0.08 -13.21
C ALA A 148 6.19 0.62 -12.58
N LEU A 149 6.20 1.90 -12.17
CA LEU A 149 7.30 2.49 -11.42
C LEU A 149 7.50 1.79 -10.07
N THR A 150 6.44 1.51 -9.31
CA THR A 150 6.56 0.76 -8.04
C THR A 150 7.18 -0.62 -8.24
N ARG A 151 6.84 -1.32 -9.33
CA ARG A 151 7.50 -2.59 -9.71
C ARG A 151 8.99 -2.41 -9.92
N ARG A 152 9.38 -1.42 -10.70
CA ARG A 152 10.78 -1.11 -10.98
C ARG A 152 11.54 -0.72 -9.70
N LEU A 153 10.98 0.17 -8.88
CA LEU A 153 11.61 0.61 -7.64
C LEU A 153 11.83 -0.53 -6.64
N LYS A 154 10.92 -1.51 -6.59
CA LYS A 154 11.07 -2.72 -5.77
C LYS A 154 12.32 -3.52 -6.13
N GLU A 155 12.74 -3.55 -7.40
CA GLU A 155 13.98 -4.25 -7.82
C GLU A 155 15.24 -3.60 -7.23
N TYR A 156 15.21 -2.29 -6.99
CA TYR A 156 16.34 -1.53 -6.41
C TYR A 156 16.27 -1.42 -4.88
N ALA A 157 15.14 -1.77 -4.27
CA ALA A 157 14.90 -1.71 -2.83
C ALA A 157 14.16 -2.97 -2.31
N ALA A 158 14.60 -4.16 -2.75
CA ALA A 158 13.88 -5.43 -2.55
C ALA A 158 13.58 -5.74 -1.08
N ASP A 159 14.45 -5.38 -0.14
CA ASP A 159 14.28 -5.56 1.31
C ASP A 159 13.78 -4.31 2.05
N ALA A 160 13.78 -3.16 1.38
CA ALA A 160 13.47 -1.85 1.94
C ALA A 160 12.23 -1.22 1.29
N THR A 161 11.29 -2.05 0.79
CA THR A 161 10.01 -1.60 0.24
C THR A 161 8.87 -1.93 1.19
N GLY A 162 8.03 -0.95 1.51
CA GLY A 162 6.88 -1.08 2.41
C GLY A 162 5.59 -0.50 1.83
N LEU A 163 4.52 -0.68 2.60
CA LEU A 163 3.18 -0.13 2.36
C LEU A 163 2.70 0.56 3.64
N ALA A 164 2.03 1.71 3.52
CA ALA A 164 1.35 2.36 4.63
C ALA A 164 0.08 3.08 4.15
N ILE A 165 -0.92 3.17 5.03
CA ILE A 165 -2.09 4.02 4.80
C ILE A 165 -1.74 5.45 5.18
N ALA A 166 -1.97 6.38 4.27
CA ALA A 166 -1.83 7.81 4.46
C ALA A 166 -3.23 8.45 4.57
N PRO A 167 -3.67 8.85 5.77
CA PRO A 167 -5.01 9.40 5.98
C PRO A 167 -5.28 10.72 5.24
N GLY A 168 -4.24 11.51 4.98
CA GLY A 168 -4.34 12.76 4.22
C GLY A 168 -4.46 12.57 2.71
N LEU A 169 -4.34 11.34 2.19
CA LEU A 169 -4.59 11.04 0.78
C LEU A 169 -6.05 10.65 0.56
N SER A 170 -6.63 11.21 -0.50
CA SER A 170 -7.96 10.85 -0.98
C SER A 170 -7.94 10.34 -2.42
N CYS A 171 -8.84 9.42 -2.71
CA CYS A 171 -9.14 8.93 -4.04
C CYS A 171 -9.85 9.97 -4.93
N GLY A 172 -10.42 11.02 -4.34
CA GLY A 172 -11.32 11.98 -5.00
C GLY A 172 -10.72 12.86 -6.10
N GLY A 173 -9.41 12.80 -6.33
CA GLY A 173 -8.73 13.54 -7.41
C GLY A 173 -8.54 12.77 -8.72
N LEU A 174 -8.90 11.48 -8.78
CA LEU A 174 -8.75 10.61 -9.96
C LEU A 174 -10.06 10.44 -10.77
N GLY A 175 -10.96 11.42 -10.72
CA GLY A 175 -12.22 11.44 -11.48
C GLY A 175 -12.03 11.73 -12.96
#